data_AF-A0A3N4IWW4-F1
#
_entry.id   AF-A0A3N4IWW4-F1
#
_cell.length_a   1.000
_cell.length_b   1.000
_cell.length_c   1.000
_cell.angle_alpha   90.00
_cell.angle_beta   90.00
_cell.angle_gamma   90.00
#
_symmetry.space_group_name_H-M   'P 1'
#
loop_
_entity.id
_entity.type
_entity.pdbx_description
1 polymer ?
#
loop_
_entity_poly.entity_id
_entity_poly.type
_entity_poly.pdbx_seq_one_letter_code
_entity_poly.pdbx_strand_id
1 'polypeptide(L)'
;MFWGAILYGHDGSMLPYHLYTTPYETKEQKKEAEVQLVREYQLELAEVEWFNQMGFDHPNPPKLKERKKDRKGGIDWFIYRECILNPLLYPLACNAQVTCPNLLIMEDNAPSHIHQYHDLPRERLGLRKLTWPANLPDLNPIESIWCEMKDRLRERLGIRMTATAICQVVLEEWINYPAERINKYIDSMPLRIEACIKDEGGNGFNY
;
A
#
# COMPACT_ATOMS: atom_id res chain seq x y z
N MET A 1 -1.82 13.60 -1.94
CA MET A 1 -2.11 12.28 -2.53
C MET A 1 -2.98 11.51 -1.54
N PHE A 2 -3.92 10.70 -1.99
CA PHE A 2 -4.77 9.87 -1.13
C PHE A 2 -4.36 8.40 -1.29
N TRP A 3 -4.30 7.67 -0.18
CA TRP A 3 -4.14 6.22 -0.14
C TRP A 3 -5.31 5.64 0.66
N GLY A 4 -5.80 4.48 0.26
CA GLY A 4 -6.79 3.70 1.00
C GLY A 4 -6.61 2.21 0.74
N ALA A 5 -7.08 1.39 1.66
CA ALA A 5 -7.17 -0.06 1.47
C ALA A 5 -8.63 -0.50 1.53
N ILE A 6 -8.97 -1.57 0.81
CA ILE A 6 -10.30 -2.15 0.82
C ILE A 6 -10.27 -3.59 1.34
N LEU A 7 -11.35 -3.98 2.01
CA LEU A 7 -11.54 -5.33 2.53
C LEU A 7 -13.01 -5.73 2.36
N TYR A 8 -13.24 -6.98 1.97
CA TYR A 8 -14.59 -7.51 1.78
C TYR A 8 -15.42 -7.36 3.06
N GLY A 9 -16.69 -6.99 2.90
CA GLY A 9 -17.64 -6.81 4.01
C GLY A 9 -17.49 -5.52 4.80
N HIS A 10 -16.57 -4.63 4.42
CA HIS A 10 -16.32 -3.36 5.13
C HIS A 10 -16.70 -2.18 4.24
N ASP A 11 -17.28 -1.15 4.84
CA ASP A 11 -17.43 0.16 4.21
C ASP A 11 -16.20 1.03 4.44
N GLY A 12 -16.10 2.15 3.72
CA GLY A 12 -14.92 3.01 3.79
C GLY A 12 -14.72 3.71 5.14
N SER A 13 -15.75 3.78 6.02
CA SER A 13 -15.59 4.32 7.37
C SER A 13 -14.80 3.38 8.29
N MET A 14 -14.82 2.08 8.00
CA MET A 14 -14.09 1.05 8.76
C MET A 14 -12.67 0.81 8.22
N LEU A 15 -12.35 1.36 7.05
CA LEU A 15 -11.13 1.06 6.31
C LEU A 15 -10.10 2.17 6.45
N PRO A 16 -8.81 1.80 6.59
CA PRO A 16 -7.77 2.79 6.77
C PRO A 16 -7.55 3.58 5.49
N TYR A 17 -7.24 4.85 5.67
CA TYR A 17 -6.82 5.75 4.62
C TYR A 17 -5.70 6.66 5.11
N HIS A 18 -4.96 7.25 4.17
CA HIS A 18 -3.95 8.24 4.46
C HIS A 18 -4.00 9.37 3.44
N LEU A 19 -3.98 10.61 3.93
CA LEU A 19 -3.90 11.79 3.10
C LEU A 19 -2.52 12.43 3.25
N TYR A 20 -1.71 12.32 2.21
CA TYR A 20 -0.41 12.99 2.15
C TYR A 20 -0.61 14.51 1.97
N THR A 21 -0.32 15.26 3.03
CA THR A 21 -0.44 16.72 3.11
C THR A 21 0.71 17.45 2.44
N THR A 22 1.92 16.89 2.48
CA THR A 22 3.10 17.36 1.75
C THR A 22 3.73 16.20 0.98
N PRO A 23 4.10 16.40 -0.30
CA PRO A 23 4.87 15.40 -1.03
C PRO A 23 6.37 15.45 -0.67
N TYR A 24 6.79 16.33 0.24
CA TYR A 24 8.18 16.56 0.63
C TYR A 24 8.40 16.28 2.11
N GLU A 25 9.45 15.51 2.40
CA GLU A 25 10.02 15.42 3.73
C GLU A 25 10.88 16.65 4.06
N THR A 26 10.88 17.06 5.32
CA THR A 26 11.83 18.03 5.85
C THR A 26 13.24 17.44 5.92
N LYS A 27 14.25 18.30 6.14
CA LYS A 27 15.63 17.82 6.33
C LYS A 27 15.75 16.97 7.60
N GLU A 28 15.00 17.32 8.63
CA GLU A 28 14.94 16.63 9.91
C GLU A 28 14.36 15.23 9.73
N GLN A 29 13.22 15.09 9.04
CA GLN A 29 12.60 13.79 8.74
C GLN A 29 13.54 12.87 7.95
N LYS A 30 14.28 13.42 6.97
CA LYS A 30 15.29 12.63 6.24
C LYS A 30 16.42 12.15 7.15
N LYS A 31 16.90 12.99 8.07
CA LYS A 31 17.94 12.63 9.03
C LYS A 31 17.45 11.58 10.03
N GLU A 32 16.22 11.73 10.53
CA GLU A 32 15.58 10.75 11.43
C GLU A 32 15.44 9.39 10.75
N ALA A 33 15.00 9.37 9.49
CA ALA A 33 14.93 8.15 8.70
C ALA A 33 16.31 7.48 8.52
N GLU A 34 17.37 8.25 8.25
CA GLU A 34 18.74 7.71 8.17
C GLU A 34 19.17 7.08 9.51
N VAL A 35 18.91 7.76 10.62
CA VAL A 35 19.21 7.25 11.97
C VAL A 35 18.42 5.97 12.27
N GLN A 36 17.13 5.93 11.91
CA GLN A 36 16.28 4.75 12.09
C GLN A 36 16.81 3.55 11.29
N LEU A 37 17.14 3.74 10.02
CA LEU A 37 17.63 2.66 9.16
C LEU A 37 18.98 2.12 9.64
N VAL A 38 19.89 2.99 10.09
CA VAL A 38 21.15 2.56 10.69
C VAL A 38 20.87 1.74 11.95
N ARG A 39 19.98 2.21 12.82
CA ARG A 39 19.63 1.51 14.06
C ARG A 39 19.02 0.14 13.80
N GLU A 40 18.07 0.04 12.88
CA GLU A 40 17.45 -1.24 12.47
C GLU A 40 18.51 -2.22 11.97
N TYR A 41 19.40 -1.78 11.08
CA TYR A 41 20.46 -2.62 10.54
C TYR A 41 21.45 -3.11 11.60
N GLN A 42 21.82 -2.27 12.59
CA GLN A 42 22.67 -2.69 13.70
C GLN A 42 22.00 -3.76 14.58
N LEU A 43 20.68 -3.67 14.78
CA LEU A 43 19.94 -4.70 15.52
C LEU A 43 19.90 -6.03 14.77
N GLU A 44 19.70 -6.00 13.45
CA GLU A 44 19.73 -7.21 12.62
C GLU A 44 21.12 -7.86 12.59
N LEU A 45 22.19 -7.06 12.55
CA LEU A 45 23.56 -7.58 12.68
C LEU A 45 23.80 -8.23 14.04
N ALA A 46 23.35 -7.59 15.13
CA ALA A 46 23.48 -8.15 16.47
C ALA A 46 22.69 -9.46 16.63
N GLU A 47 21.52 -9.56 15.99
CA GLU A 47 20.73 -10.81 15.93
C GLU A 47 21.53 -11.92 15.23
N VAL A 48 22.10 -11.65 14.05
CA VAL A 48 22.95 -12.61 13.32
C VAL A 48 24.16 -13.04 14.15
N GLU A 49 24.85 -12.10 14.78
CA GLU A 49 26.00 -12.40 15.65
C GLU A 49 25.60 -13.31 16.81
N TRP A 50 24.45 -13.05 17.43
CA TRP A 50 23.91 -13.88 18.51
C TRP A 50 23.59 -15.31 18.04
N PHE A 51 22.92 -15.49 16.90
CA PHE A 51 22.64 -16.82 16.34
C PHE A 51 23.93 -17.58 16.00
N ASN A 52 24.90 -16.91 15.38
CA ASN A 52 26.20 -17.49 15.04
C ASN A 52 26.96 -17.95 16.29
N GLN A 53 26.93 -17.16 17.38
CA GLN A 53 27.53 -17.54 18.66
C GLN A 53 26.88 -18.79 19.27
N MET A 54 25.58 -18.98 19.04
CA MET A 54 24.84 -20.15 19.49
C MET A 54 25.00 -21.37 18.57
N GLY A 55 25.78 -21.25 17.47
CA GLY A 55 26.00 -22.32 16.50
C GLY A 55 24.83 -22.54 15.54
N PHE A 56 23.92 -21.57 15.43
CA PHE A 56 22.83 -21.59 14.47
C PHE A 56 23.16 -20.70 13.27
N ASP A 57 22.83 -21.17 12.07
CA ASP A 57 22.93 -20.36 10.86
C ASP A 57 21.78 -19.33 10.83
N HIS A 58 22.11 -18.08 10.52
CA HIS A 58 21.13 -17.01 10.37
C HIS A 58 21.48 -16.16 9.15
N PRO A 59 20.51 -15.87 8.25
CA PRO A 59 20.77 -15.08 7.07
C PRO A 59 21.24 -13.66 7.45
N ASN A 60 22.23 -13.16 6.72
CA ASN A 60 22.70 -11.80 6.88
C ASN A 60 21.61 -10.79 6.47
N PRO A 61 21.50 -9.64 7.16
CA PRO A 61 20.58 -8.60 6.74
C PRO A 61 20.93 -8.07 5.34
N PRO A 62 19.92 -7.56 4.60
CA PRO A 62 20.19 -6.87 3.35
C PRO A 62 21.12 -5.67 3.60
N LYS A 63 21.99 -5.37 2.63
CA LYS A 63 22.90 -4.22 2.74
C LYS A 63 22.12 -2.95 3.08
N LEU A 64 22.59 -2.23 4.11
CA LEU A 64 22.03 -0.94 4.51
C LEU A 64 21.92 -0.01 3.29
N LYS A 65 20.70 0.40 2.97
CA LYS A 65 20.42 1.24 1.81
C LYS A 65 20.35 2.71 2.20
N GLU A 66 21.14 3.53 1.51
CA GLU A 66 21.05 4.98 1.62
C GLU A 66 19.86 5.53 0.84
N ARG A 67 19.12 6.45 1.45
CA ARG A 67 18.02 7.17 0.80
C ARG A 67 18.60 8.26 -0.10
N LYS A 68 18.03 8.41 -1.31
CA LYS A 68 18.47 9.45 -2.27
C LYS A 68 18.21 10.84 -1.72
N LYS A 69 19.27 11.62 -1.47
CA LYS A 69 19.19 12.96 -0.86
C LYS A 69 18.52 13.98 -1.79
N ASP A 70 18.70 13.83 -3.10
CA ASP A 70 18.38 14.83 -4.12
C ASP A 70 16.97 14.66 -4.72
N ARG A 71 16.19 13.68 -4.24
CA ARG A 71 14.85 13.40 -4.79
C ARG A 71 13.89 14.54 -4.43
N LYS A 72 13.34 15.21 -5.46
CA LYS A 72 12.30 16.23 -5.30
C LYS A 72 10.94 15.56 -5.18
N GLY A 73 10.57 15.24 -3.94
CA GLY A 73 9.24 14.78 -3.55
C GLY A 73 8.87 13.38 -4.04
N GLY A 74 7.64 13.00 -3.71
CA GLY A 74 7.07 11.67 -3.98
C GLY A 74 7.25 10.72 -2.79
N ILE A 75 6.40 9.69 -2.76
CA ILE A 75 6.43 8.66 -1.72
C ILE A 75 7.46 7.62 -2.13
N ASP A 76 8.53 7.49 -1.35
CA ASP A 76 9.47 6.39 -1.51
C ASP A 76 9.07 5.18 -0.65
N TRP A 77 9.83 4.11 -0.76
CA TRP A 77 9.58 2.87 -0.02
C TRP A 77 9.62 3.07 1.50
N PHE A 78 10.38 4.04 2.01
CA PHE A 78 10.51 4.31 3.44
C PHE A 78 9.26 5.04 3.94
N ILE A 79 8.86 6.11 3.25
CA ILE A 79 7.61 6.83 3.56
C ILE A 79 6.41 5.87 3.45
N TYR A 80 6.38 5.02 2.43
CA TYR A 80 5.33 4.01 2.30
C TYR A 80 5.33 3.04 3.49
N ARG A 81 6.50 2.57 3.92
CA ARG A 81 6.64 1.68 5.08
C ARG A 81 6.11 2.33 6.36
N GLU A 82 6.57 3.55 6.66
CA GLU A 82 6.29 4.23 7.93
C GLU A 82 4.90 4.86 7.99
N CYS A 83 4.36 5.35 6.87
CA CYS A 83 3.05 6.02 6.86
C CYS A 83 1.90 5.09 6.50
N ILE A 84 2.16 3.99 5.78
CA ILE A 84 1.12 3.11 5.24
C ILE A 84 1.24 1.70 5.78
N LEU A 85 2.36 1.01 5.52
CA LEU A 85 2.46 -0.43 5.81
C LEU A 85 2.35 -0.70 7.31
N ASN A 86 3.25 -0.14 8.10
CA ASN A 86 3.34 -0.38 9.54
C ASN A 86 2.11 0.12 10.32
N PRO A 87 1.59 1.35 10.10
CA PRO A 87 0.48 1.86 10.90
C PRO A 87 -0.91 1.49 10.39
N LEU A 88 -1.08 1.14 9.10
CA LEU A 88 -2.40 1.00 8.48
C LEU A 88 -2.63 -0.37 7.86
N LEU A 89 -1.84 -0.74 6.85
CA LEU A 89 -2.09 -1.95 6.06
C LEU A 89 -1.85 -3.23 6.86
N TYR A 90 -0.73 -3.32 7.58
CA TYR A 90 -0.39 -4.52 8.36
C TYR A 90 -1.34 -4.73 9.54
N PRO A 91 -1.71 -3.71 10.35
CA PRO A 91 -2.73 -3.89 11.38
C PRO A 91 -4.08 -4.34 10.82
N LEU A 92 -4.53 -3.75 9.70
CA LEU A 92 -5.76 -4.19 9.02
C LEU A 92 -5.66 -5.67 8.62
N ALA A 93 -4.55 -6.05 7.97
CA ALA A 93 -4.35 -7.40 7.49
C ALA A 93 -4.24 -8.43 8.61
N CYS A 94 -3.52 -8.12 9.69
CA CYS A 94 -3.44 -8.97 10.88
C CYS A 94 -4.82 -9.20 11.51
N ASN A 95 -5.62 -8.14 11.65
CA ASN A 95 -6.98 -8.25 12.20
C ASN A 95 -7.88 -9.10 11.29
N ALA A 96 -7.81 -8.88 9.98
CA ALA A 96 -8.58 -9.64 9.00
C ALA A 96 -8.14 -11.12 8.91
N GLN A 97 -6.88 -11.43 9.18
CA GLN A 97 -6.37 -12.79 9.13
C GLN A 97 -6.98 -13.70 10.21
N VAL A 98 -7.46 -13.13 11.33
CA VAL A 98 -8.16 -13.86 12.40
C VAL A 98 -9.42 -14.55 11.88
N THR A 99 -10.16 -13.88 10.99
CA THR A 99 -11.40 -14.41 10.40
C THR A 99 -11.18 -15.02 9.01
N CYS A 100 -10.11 -14.61 8.33
CA CYS A 100 -9.71 -15.11 7.01
C CYS A 100 -8.24 -15.55 7.02
N PRO A 101 -7.91 -16.77 7.45
CA PRO A 101 -6.53 -17.27 7.46
C PRO A 101 -5.85 -17.27 6.08
N ASN A 102 -6.68 -17.30 5.02
CA ASN A 102 -6.26 -17.25 3.62
C ASN A 102 -6.21 -15.85 3.00
N LEU A 103 -6.21 -14.81 3.82
CA LEU A 103 -6.05 -13.44 3.36
C LEU A 103 -4.75 -13.27 2.54
N LEU A 104 -4.88 -12.59 1.40
CA LEU A 104 -3.78 -12.15 0.56
C LEU A 104 -3.84 -10.63 0.46
N ILE A 105 -2.73 -9.96 0.76
CA ILE A 105 -2.54 -8.54 0.46
C ILE A 105 -2.33 -8.40 -1.04
N MET A 106 -3.07 -7.49 -1.65
CA MET A 106 -2.94 -7.13 -3.05
C MET A 106 -2.44 -5.69 -3.17
N GLU A 107 -1.33 -5.51 -3.87
CA GLU A 107 -0.73 -4.21 -4.19
C GLU A 107 -0.23 -4.24 -5.63
N ASP A 108 -0.17 -3.09 -6.28
CA ASP A 108 0.49 -2.98 -7.57
C ASP A 108 2.03 -3.08 -7.43
N ASN A 109 2.71 -3.17 -8.57
CA ASN A 109 4.17 -3.25 -8.60
C ASN A 109 4.85 -1.86 -8.64
N ALA A 110 4.25 -0.82 -8.05
CA ALA A 110 4.90 0.48 -7.94
C ALA A 110 6.28 0.31 -7.23
N PRO A 111 7.34 1.04 -7.64
CA PRO A 111 8.68 0.86 -7.06
C PRO A 111 8.74 1.03 -5.54
N SER A 112 7.80 1.78 -4.96
CA SER A 112 7.62 1.88 -3.51
C SER A 112 7.15 0.56 -2.90
N HIS A 113 6.24 -0.18 -3.52
CA HIS A 113 5.54 -1.34 -2.93
C HIS A 113 6.29 -2.68 -3.07
N ILE A 114 7.26 -2.76 -3.99
CA ILE A 114 8.05 -3.98 -4.26
C ILE A 114 9.44 -3.93 -3.62
N HIS A 115 9.63 -3.08 -2.62
CA HIS A 115 10.94 -2.90 -2.02
C HIS A 115 11.20 -3.98 -0.97
N GLN A 116 12.36 -4.64 -1.04
CA GLN A 116 12.74 -5.76 -0.15
C GLN A 116 12.66 -5.46 1.35
N TYR A 117 12.71 -4.19 1.75
CA TYR A 117 12.55 -3.77 3.16
C TYR A 117 11.13 -4.00 3.69
N HIS A 118 10.18 -4.35 2.83
CA HIS A 118 8.81 -4.65 3.19
C HIS A 118 8.61 -6.14 3.47
N ASP A 119 9.45 -7.01 2.88
CA ASP A 119 9.29 -8.46 2.93
C ASP A 119 9.49 -9.02 4.34
N LEU A 120 10.64 -8.75 4.97
CA LEU A 120 10.93 -9.31 6.29
C LEU A 120 9.89 -8.89 7.36
N PRO A 121 9.49 -7.61 7.49
CA PRO A 121 8.42 -7.24 8.42
C PRO A 121 7.08 -7.92 8.11
N ARG A 122 6.70 -8.01 6.82
CA ARG A 122 5.47 -8.67 6.37
C ARG A 122 5.46 -10.16 6.72
N GLU A 123 6.57 -10.84 6.45
CA GLU A 123 6.75 -12.28 6.69
C GLU A 123 6.77 -12.60 8.19
N ARG A 124 7.42 -11.77 9.01
CA ARG A 124 7.38 -11.89 10.48
C ARG A 124 5.96 -11.79 11.04
N LEU A 125 5.05 -11.08 10.36
CA LEU A 125 3.64 -11.00 10.71
C LEU A 125 2.80 -12.15 10.11
N GLY A 126 3.39 -13.09 9.36
CA GLY A 126 2.65 -14.17 8.70
C GLY A 126 1.74 -13.69 7.56
N LEU A 127 1.97 -12.47 7.04
CA LEU A 127 1.15 -11.86 6.02
C LEU A 127 1.63 -12.27 4.62
N ARG A 128 0.68 -12.69 3.78
CA ARG A 128 0.96 -13.11 2.40
C ARG A 128 0.61 -12.00 1.43
N LYS A 129 1.45 -11.80 0.41
CA LYS A 129 1.22 -10.86 -0.69
C LYS A 129 0.97 -11.63 -1.99
N LEU A 130 -0.05 -11.21 -2.74
CA LEU A 130 -0.37 -11.74 -4.05
C LEU A 130 0.71 -11.31 -5.06
N THR A 131 1.17 -12.24 -5.89
CA THR A 131 2.02 -11.91 -7.03
C THR A 131 1.19 -11.16 -8.06
N TRP A 132 1.53 -9.89 -8.30
CA TRP A 132 0.81 -9.04 -9.24
C TRP A 132 1.55 -8.94 -10.58
N PRO A 133 0.87 -9.00 -11.73
CA PRO A 133 1.50 -8.72 -13.02
C PRO A 133 1.82 -7.23 -13.20
N ALA A 134 2.88 -6.92 -13.95
CA ALA A 134 3.25 -5.53 -14.23
C ALA A 134 2.24 -4.86 -15.19
N ASN A 135 2.02 -3.55 -15.02
CA ASN A 135 1.25 -2.70 -15.94
C ASN A 135 -0.24 -3.06 -16.14
N LEU A 136 -0.88 -3.73 -15.18
CA LEU A 136 -2.32 -4.06 -15.23
C LEU A 136 -3.10 -3.35 -14.11
N PRO A 137 -3.31 -2.01 -14.22
CA PRO A 137 -4.10 -1.27 -13.25
C PRO A 137 -5.58 -1.68 -13.27
N ASP A 138 -6.12 -2.04 -14.45
CA ASP A 138 -7.54 -2.38 -14.62
C ASP A 138 -7.95 -3.66 -13.87
N LEU A 139 -6.98 -4.52 -13.55
CA LEU A 139 -7.20 -5.67 -12.69
C LEU A 139 -7.39 -5.28 -11.22
N ASN A 140 -6.95 -4.10 -10.78
CA ASN A 140 -7.06 -3.70 -9.38
C ASN A 140 -8.45 -3.13 -9.05
N PRO A 141 -9.25 -3.78 -8.17
CA PRO A 141 -10.60 -3.32 -7.84
C PRO A 141 -10.65 -1.89 -7.30
N ILE A 142 -9.60 -1.46 -6.59
CA ILE A 142 -9.56 -0.12 -5.99
C ILE A 142 -9.48 0.99 -7.03
N GLU A 143 -8.95 0.71 -8.23
CA GLU A 143 -8.92 1.69 -9.33
C GLU A 143 -10.32 2.07 -9.79
N SER A 144 -11.26 1.11 -9.76
CA SER A 144 -12.66 1.38 -10.07
C SER A 144 -13.31 2.29 -9.01
N ILE A 145 -12.98 2.10 -7.74
CA ILE A 145 -13.40 2.98 -6.65
C ILE A 145 -12.83 4.39 -6.86
N TRP A 146 -11.54 4.50 -7.19
CA TRP A 146 -10.93 5.79 -7.49
C TRP A 146 -11.56 6.48 -8.69
N CYS A 147 -11.94 5.74 -9.74
CA CYS A 147 -12.67 6.30 -10.88
C CYS A 147 -14.00 6.91 -10.44
N GLU A 148 -14.80 6.20 -9.66
CA GLU A 148 -16.07 6.76 -9.13
C GLU A 148 -15.86 7.98 -8.25
N MET A 149 -14.88 7.94 -7.35
CA MET A 149 -14.59 9.07 -6.48
C MET A 149 -14.13 10.30 -7.28
N LYS A 150 -13.36 10.10 -8.36
CA LYS A 150 -12.96 11.19 -9.28
C LYS A 150 -14.17 11.80 -9.98
N ASP A 151 -15.14 10.99 -10.41
CA ASP A 151 -16.35 11.48 -11.07
C ASP A 151 -17.23 12.27 -10.09
N ARG A 152 -17.46 11.76 -8.89
CA ARG A 152 -18.17 12.49 -7.83
C ARG A 152 -17.48 13.78 -7.43
N LEU A 153 -16.15 13.78 -7.40
CA LEU A 153 -15.38 14.99 -7.13
C LEU A 153 -15.62 16.05 -8.21
N ARG A 154 -15.64 15.66 -9.48
CA ARG A 154 -15.95 16.56 -10.60
C ARG A 154 -17.39 17.08 -10.53
N GLU A 155 -18.35 16.24 -10.16
CA GLU A 155 -19.75 16.64 -9.99
C GLU A 155 -19.92 17.66 -8.85
N ARG A 156 -19.28 17.42 -7.70
CA ARG A 156 -19.43 18.25 -6.50
C ARG A 156 -18.66 19.57 -6.57
N LEU A 157 -17.45 19.56 -7.12
CA LEU A 157 -16.59 20.75 -7.15
C LEU A 157 -16.65 21.51 -8.48
N GLY A 158 -17.01 20.84 -9.58
CA GLY A 158 -16.98 21.43 -10.92
C GLY A 158 -15.62 22.08 -11.20
N ILE A 159 -15.64 23.37 -11.55
CA ILE A 159 -14.44 24.16 -11.86
C ILE A 159 -13.68 24.58 -10.59
N ARG A 160 -14.28 24.48 -9.39
CA ARG A 160 -13.71 24.98 -8.12
C ARG A 160 -12.87 23.91 -7.40
N MET A 161 -11.80 23.46 -8.07
CA MET A 161 -10.89 22.43 -7.57
C MET A 161 -9.72 23.04 -6.77
N THR A 162 -9.95 23.45 -5.52
CA THR A 162 -8.85 23.78 -4.59
C THR A 162 -8.32 22.52 -3.90
N ALA A 163 -7.05 22.51 -3.49
CA ALA A 163 -6.47 21.37 -2.79
C ALA A 163 -7.27 21.00 -1.53
N THR A 164 -7.68 22.01 -0.73
CA THR A 164 -8.49 21.81 0.48
C THR A 164 -9.85 21.21 0.16
N ALA A 165 -10.55 21.74 -0.86
CA ALA A 165 -11.86 21.22 -1.25
C ALA A 165 -11.78 19.78 -1.79
N ILE A 166 -10.75 19.48 -2.59
CA ILE A 166 -10.47 18.13 -3.06
C ILE A 166 -10.27 17.17 -1.87
N CYS A 167 -9.44 17.55 -0.90
CA CYS A 167 -9.15 16.70 0.25
C CYS A 167 -10.43 16.42 1.06
N GLN A 168 -11.24 17.44 1.30
CA GLN A 168 -12.50 17.30 2.02
C GLN A 168 -13.46 16.36 1.29
N VAL A 169 -13.69 16.57 -0.01
CA VAL A 169 -14.60 15.74 -0.80
C VAL A 169 -14.12 14.30 -0.89
N VAL A 170 -12.82 14.07 -1.14
CA VAL A 170 -12.25 12.71 -1.18
C VAL A 170 -12.48 11.97 0.14
N LEU A 171 -12.27 12.63 1.27
CA LEU A 171 -12.49 12.02 2.59
C LEU A 171 -13.96 11.71 2.83
N GLU A 172 -14.86 12.63 2.51
CA GLU A 172 -16.29 12.42 2.63
C GLU A 172 -16.77 11.28 1.71
N GLU A 173 -16.32 11.21 0.47
CA GLU A 173 -16.67 10.12 -0.44
C GLU A 173 -16.11 8.78 0.03
N TRP A 174 -14.89 8.75 0.58
CA TRP A 174 -14.30 7.53 1.12
C TRP A 174 -15.08 7.01 2.33
N ILE A 175 -15.31 7.87 3.34
CA ILE A 175 -16.00 7.46 4.58
C ILE A 175 -17.41 6.95 4.29
N ASN A 176 -18.10 7.52 3.30
CA ASN A 176 -19.44 7.11 2.91
C ASN A 176 -19.45 6.02 1.82
N TYR A 177 -18.30 5.47 1.43
CA TYR A 177 -18.22 4.48 0.36
C TYR A 177 -18.79 3.13 0.84
N PRO A 178 -19.90 2.64 0.26
CA PRO A 178 -20.66 1.55 0.86
C PRO A 178 -20.00 0.18 0.65
N ALA A 179 -20.10 -0.70 1.64
CA ALA A 179 -19.56 -2.05 1.61
C ALA A 179 -20.05 -2.86 0.40
N GLU A 180 -21.31 -2.71 0.02
CA GLU A 180 -21.91 -3.39 -1.15
C GLU A 180 -21.17 -3.08 -2.45
N ARG A 181 -20.64 -1.86 -2.60
CA ARG A 181 -19.89 -1.44 -3.78
C ARG A 181 -18.47 -1.97 -3.76
N ILE A 182 -17.82 -1.95 -2.59
CA ILE A 182 -16.52 -2.60 -2.39
C ILE A 182 -16.62 -4.10 -2.71
N ASN A 183 -17.62 -4.78 -2.16
CA ASN A 183 -17.86 -6.20 -2.38
C ASN A 183 -18.07 -6.48 -3.86
N LYS A 184 -18.92 -5.71 -4.55
CA LYS A 184 -19.12 -5.84 -6.00
C LYS A 184 -17.80 -5.76 -6.77
N TYR A 185 -16.90 -4.86 -6.38
CA TYR A 185 -15.61 -4.71 -7.05
C TYR A 185 -14.65 -5.86 -6.77
N ILE A 186 -14.61 -6.34 -5.53
CA ILE A 186 -13.81 -7.54 -5.18
C ILE A 186 -14.37 -8.78 -5.87
N ASP A 187 -15.69 -8.97 -5.88
CA ASP A 187 -16.39 -10.10 -6.51
C ASP A 187 -16.24 -10.10 -8.03
N SER A 188 -15.94 -8.96 -8.66
CA SER A 188 -15.66 -8.87 -10.10
C SER A 188 -14.29 -9.42 -10.51
N MET A 189 -13.40 -9.73 -9.55
CA MET A 189 -12.02 -10.15 -9.85
C MET A 189 -11.91 -11.35 -10.78
N PRO A 190 -12.67 -12.45 -10.61
CA PRO A 190 -12.61 -13.58 -11.55
C PRO A 190 -12.94 -13.18 -12.99
N LEU A 191 -13.95 -12.33 -13.18
CA LEU A 191 -14.36 -11.83 -14.50
C LEU A 191 -13.30 -10.90 -15.11
N ARG A 192 -12.71 -10.02 -14.31
CA ARG A 192 -11.58 -9.16 -14.74
C ARG A 192 -10.41 -9.98 -15.24
N ILE A 193 -10.03 -11.03 -14.50
CA ILE A 193 -8.94 -11.92 -14.85
C ILE A 193 -9.25 -12.66 -16.16
N GLU A 194 -10.47 -13.20 -16.31
CA GLU A 194 -10.89 -13.87 -17.55
C GLU A 194 -10.85 -12.92 -18.76
N ALA A 195 -11.36 -11.70 -18.60
CA ALA A 195 -11.35 -10.70 -19.64
C ALA A 195 -9.92 -10.27 -20.03
N CYS A 196 -9.03 -10.11 -19.05
CA CYS A 196 -7.61 -9.83 -19.27
C CYS A 196 -6.90 -10.96 -20.01
N ILE A 197 -7.20 -12.23 -19.67
CA ILE A 197 -6.63 -13.40 -20.36
C ILE A 197 -7.11 -13.43 -21.82
N LYS A 198 -8.39 -13.15 -22.06
CA LYS A 198 -8.97 -13.09 -23.40
C LYS A 198 -8.37 -11.97 -24.27
N ASP A 199 -7.97 -10.88 -23.65
CA ASP A 199 -7.27 -9.75 -24.28
C ASP A 199 -5.74 -9.94 -24.32
N GLU A 200 -5.25 -11.16 -24.03
CA GLU A 200 -3.82 -11.52 -24.04
C GLU A 200 -2.94 -10.60 -23.16
N GLY A 201 -3.49 -10.08 -22.07
CA GLY A 201 -2.79 -9.14 -21.18
C GLY A 201 -2.78 -7.70 -21.67
N GLY A 202 -3.62 -7.35 -22.64
CA GLY A 202 -3.90 -5.97 -23.03
C GLY A 202 -4.64 -5.18 -21.95
N ASN A 203 -4.82 -3.88 -22.20
CA ASN A 203 -5.51 -2.94 -21.31
C ASN A 203 -6.88 -2.52 -21.87
N GLY A 204 -7.39 -3.23 -22.88
CA GLY A 204 -8.62 -2.87 -23.59
C GLY A 204 -9.85 -3.67 -23.15
N PHE A 205 -9.69 -4.55 -22.17
CA PHE A 205 -10.73 -5.49 -21.77
C PHE A 205 -11.82 -4.82 -20.92
N ASN A 206 -13.07 -5.15 -21.24
CA ASN A 206 -14.23 -4.83 -20.42
C ASN A 206 -14.74 -6.12 -19.76
N TYR A 207 -15.26 -6.02 -18.54
CA TYR A 207 -15.74 -7.14 -17.74
C TYR A 207 -17.10 -6.80 -17.10
#